data_AF-A0A6M0A7B4-F1
#
_entry.id   AF-A0A6M0A7B4-F1
#
_cell.length_a   1.000
_cell.length_b   1.000
_cell.length_c   1.000
_cell.angle_alpha   90.00
_cell.angle_beta   90.00
_cell.angle_gamma   90.00
#
_symmetry.space_group_name_H-M   'P 1'
#
loop_
_entity.id
_entity.type
_entity.pdbx_description
1 polymer ?
#
loop_
_entity_poly.entity_id
_entity_poly.type
_entity_poly.pdbx_seq_one_letter_code
_entity_poly.pdbx_strand_id
1 'polypeptide(L)'
;MTIFLTLSVVVLALISFIREWMPVDITAIAVMVLLMLLKLVTPEQGISGFGNPATITVMAMFILSAGIARTGALQIVNDLLLKWGGKESTQQIFTMGMIAGPITGFINNTAVVAVLLPIVEDWCRKQSISPSRLLMPLSFVTILGGMITTIGTSTNVLASGLSKQLGYGDFSLFQFTQLGLITFTVGLAYLALVAPRLLPNRKVASNGIVTQDYNLKEYVSEIVITPDSSLVGQSLRASEIQRKFDLDVLELIRNGSRFPQPLADKVLRPGDILIVRSGRECLLRVKDQRGIEILADVQFGQQPLETGLTSGEEGIAEVLILANSNLIGSTLKDMRFRQRYNGTVLAIRRGQELVRERLGGVSLHFGDVLLVQGPRQSLLGLQTSRDLLVIGQRDLETLRRDKAGIAIAISVGVVLAAAFNVLPIMVSALLGVVLMVITGCLKPGELYGTVRWDIIFLLAGLIPLGIAMKESGTTQWLAENLVALGGNLP
;
A
#
# COMPACT_ATOMS: atom_id res chain seq x y z
N MET A 1 7.20 -42.21 27.54
CA MET A 1 7.74 -40.92 28.05
C MET A 1 7.90 -39.91 26.93
N THR A 2 8.51 -40.28 25.80
CA THR A 2 8.65 -39.43 24.59
C THR A 2 7.32 -38.90 24.06
N ILE A 3 6.27 -39.74 23.92
CA ILE A 3 4.92 -39.31 23.48
C ILE A 3 4.36 -38.19 24.36
N PHE A 4 4.39 -38.36 25.68
CA PHE A 4 3.87 -37.35 26.62
C PHE A 4 4.64 -36.03 26.51
N LEU A 5 5.96 -36.11 26.34
CA LEU A 5 6.82 -34.95 26.22
C LEU A 5 6.59 -34.21 24.89
N THR A 6 6.44 -34.94 23.78
CA THR A 6 6.05 -34.36 22.48
C THR A 6 4.66 -33.72 22.53
N LEU A 7 3.67 -34.39 23.13
CA LEU A 7 2.33 -33.82 23.32
C LEU A 7 2.37 -32.54 24.18
N SER A 8 3.19 -32.53 25.24
CA SER A 8 3.36 -31.35 26.08
C SER A 8 3.92 -30.16 25.28
N VAL A 9 4.90 -30.40 24.41
CA VAL A 9 5.44 -29.36 23.52
C VAL A 9 4.39 -28.88 22.51
N VAL A 10 3.60 -29.79 21.92
CA VAL A 10 2.52 -29.44 20.99
C VAL A 10 1.45 -28.57 21.68
N VAL A 11 1.00 -28.96 22.88
CA VAL A 11 0.02 -28.19 23.66
C VAL A 11 0.57 -26.82 24.04
N LEU A 12 1.83 -26.75 24.49
CA LEU A 12 2.50 -25.49 24.80
C LEU A 12 2.57 -24.59 23.56
N ALA A 13 2.98 -25.13 22.41
CA ALA A 13 3.04 -24.39 21.15
C ALA A 13 1.66 -23.84 20.74
N LEU A 14 0.60 -24.66 20.87
CA LEU A 14 -0.77 -24.27 20.55
C LEU A 14 -1.28 -23.17 21.48
N ILE A 15 -1.01 -23.27 22.79
CA ILE A 15 -1.34 -22.20 23.76
C ILE A 15 -0.59 -20.92 23.43
N SER A 16 0.71 -21.02 23.11
CA SER A 16 1.53 -19.86 22.72
C SER A 16 1.02 -19.19 21.45
N PHE A 17 0.60 -19.96 20.44
CA PHE A 17 0.00 -19.41 19.22
C PHE A 17 -1.35 -18.74 19.47
N ILE A 18 -2.21 -19.31 20.32
CA ILE A 18 -3.53 -18.72 20.63
C ILE A 18 -3.39 -17.44 21.45
N ARG A 19 -2.47 -17.41 22.41
CA ARG A 19 -2.26 -16.23 23.27
C ARG A 19 -1.39 -15.15 22.64
N GLU A 20 -0.68 -15.46 21.56
CA GLU A 20 0.24 -14.55 20.86
C GLU A 20 1.18 -13.77 21.81
N TRP A 21 1.69 -14.44 22.85
CA TRP A 21 2.61 -13.80 23.81
C TRP A 21 3.89 -13.26 23.16
N MET A 22 4.30 -13.91 22.08
CA MET A 22 5.44 -13.55 21.26
C MET A 22 5.02 -13.65 19.79
N PRO A 23 5.71 -12.96 18.87
CA PRO A 23 5.53 -13.15 17.44
C PRO A 23 5.59 -14.65 17.04
N VAL A 24 4.79 -15.01 16.04
CA VAL A 24 4.58 -16.42 15.63
C VAL A 24 5.87 -17.10 15.16
N ASP A 25 6.77 -16.34 14.55
CA ASP A 25 8.09 -16.78 14.11
C ASP A 25 9.02 -17.07 15.28
N ILE A 26 9.05 -16.21 16.29
CA ILE A 26 9.82 -16.44 17.52
C ILE A 26 9.28 -17.66 18.27
N THR A 27 7.96 -17.82 18.31
CA THR A 27 7.33 -19.01 18.89
C THR A 27 7.76 -20.28 18.15
N ALA A 28 7.77 -20.27 16.80
CA ALA A 28 8.20 -21.41 16.02
C ALA A 28 9.69 -21.75 16.22
N ILE A 29 10.57 -20.74 16.30
CA ILE A 29 11.99 -20.93 16.61
C ILE A 29 12.17 -21.51 18.02
N ALA A 30 11.41 -21.01 19.01
CA ALA A 30 11.46 -21.51 20.37
C ALA A 30 11.01 -22.99 20.43
N VAL A 31 9.95 -23.36 19.72
CA VAL A 31 9.51 -24.76 19.61
C VAL A 31 10.60 -25.63 18.97
N MET A 32 11.18 -25.20 17.86
CA MET A 32 12.29 -25.90 17.18
C MET A 32 13.47 -26.13 18.14
N VAL A 33 13.91 -25.09 18.85
CA VAL A 33 15.01 -25.18 19.83
C VAL A 33 14.63 -26.10 21.00
N LEU A 34 13.41 -26.00 21.51
CA LEU A 34 12.93 -26.83 22.60
C LEU A 34 12.93 -28.32 22.21
N LEU A 35 12.51 -28.67 21.00
CA LEU A 35 12.56 -30.04 20.49
C LEU A 35 13.99 -30.59 20.42
N MET A 36 14.95 -29.77 20.00
CA MET A 36 16.37 -30.13 19.96
C MET A 36 16.95 -30.32 21.37
N LEU A 37 16.66 -29.40 22.29
CA LEU A 37 17.11 -29.48 23.70
C LEU A 37 16.58 -30.72 24.41
N LEU A 38 15.32 -31.07 24.12
CA LEU A 38 14.66 -32.25 24.66
C LEU A 38 15.06 -33.56 23.95
N LYS A 39 15.96 -33.48 22.95
CA LYS A 39 16.42 -34.62 22.13
C LYS A 39 15.26 -35.39 21.49
N LEU A 40 14.17 -34.69 21.16
CA LEU A 40 13.06 -35.26 20.39
C LEU A 40 13.35 -35.29 18.90
N VAL A 41 14.30 -34.48 18.44
CA VAL A 41 14.84 -34.45 17.08
C VAL A 41 16.34 -34.17 17.13
N THR A 42 17.09 -34.59 16.11
CA THR A 42 18.51 -34.21 15.97
C THR A 42 18.67 -32.75 15.55
N PRO A 43 19.84 -32.12 15.72
CA PRO A 43 20.09 -30.76 15.21
C PRO A 43 19.83 -30.63 13.71
N GLU A 44 20.20 -31.64 12.91
CA GLU A 44 19.98 -31.66 11.46
C GLU A 44 18.48 -31.69 11.13
N GLN A 45 17.71 -32.50 11.87
CA GLN A 45 16.25 -32.54 11.74
C GLN A 45 15.60 -31.23 12.21
N GLY A 46 16.15 -30.61 13.26
CA GLY A 46 15.70 -29.32 13.79
C GLY A 46 15.81 -28.21 12.76
N ILE A 47 16.87 -28.17 11.96
CA ILE A 47 17.03 -27.14 10.90
C ILE A 47 16.49 -27.57 9.54
N SER A 48 16.01 -28.81 9.39
CA SER A 48 15.57 -29.38 8.11
C SER A 48 14.46 -28.59 7.42
N GLY A 49 13.64 -27.86 8.20
CA GLY A 49 12.56 -27.03 7.67
C GLY A 49 13.03 -25.86 6.80
N PHE A 50 14.27 -25.38 6.98
CA PHE A 50 14.85 -24.33 6.13
C PHE A 50 15.23 -24.84 4.72
N GLY A 51 15.54 -26.13 4.60
CA GLY A 51 15.80 -26.79 3.33
C GLY A 51 14.54 -27.38 2.67
N ASN A 52 13.36 -27.19 3.26
CA ASN A 52 12.14 -27.80 2.75
C ASN A 52 11.68 -27.13 1.44
N PRO A 53 11.34 -27.91 0.40
CA PRO A 53 10.89 -27.37 -0.89
C PRO A 53 9.68 -26.43 -0.79
N ALA A 54 8.75 -26.68 0.13
CA ALA A 54 7.59 -25.82 0.36
C ALA A 54 8.01 -24.46 0.92
N THR A 55 8.89 -24.43 1.92
CA THR A 55 9.44 -23.19 2.50
C THR A 55 10.13 -22.33 1.43
N ILE A 56 10.98 -22.96 0.60
CA ILE A 56 11.69 -22.28 -0.48
C ILE A 56 10.71 -21.78 -1.56
N THR A 57 9.68 -22.58 -1.88
CA THR A 57 8.64 -22.17 -2.85
C THR A 57 7.89 -20.94 -2.35
N VAL A 58 7.49 -20.90 -1.08
CA VAL A 58 6.81 -19.74 -0.48
C VAL A 58 7.70 -18.50 -0.53
N MET A 59 8.99 -18.64 -0.21
CA MET A 59 9.96 -17.54 -0.32
C MET A 59 10.05 -16.99 -1.74
N ALA A 60 10.21 -17.86 -2.74
CA ALA A 60 10.27 -17.47 -4.15
C ALA A 60 8.96 -16.79 -4.61
N MET A 61 7.81 -17.28 -4.15
CA MET A 61 6.50 -16.70 -4.48
C MET A 61 6.30 -15.30 -3.85
N PHE A 62 6.86 -15.03 -2.66
CA PHE A 62 6.88 -13.67 -2.12
C PHE A 62 7.65 -12.70 -3.02
N ILE A 63 8.82 -13.13 -3.48
CA ILE A 63 9.68 -12.31 -4.36
C ILE A 63 8.99 -12.06 -5.71
N LEU A 64 8.42 -13.10 -6.33
CA LEU A 64 7.65 -12.98 -7.57
C LEU A 64 6.44 -12.04 -7.41
N SER A 65 5.68 -12.20 -6.32
CA SER A 65 4.52 -11.36 -6.00
C SER A 65 4.93 -9.89 -5.87
N ALA A 66 6.06 -9.62 -5.20
CA ALA A 66 6.59 -8.27 -5.07
C ALA A 66 7.07 -7.71 -6.42
N GLY A 67 7.71 -8.51 -7.28
CA GLY A 67 8.08 -8.07 -8.62
C GLY A 67 6.88 -7.65 -9.48
N ILE A 68 5.76 -8.38 -9.41
CA ILE A 68 4.50 -7.98 -10.08
C ILE A 68 3.97 -6.67 -9.49
N ALA A 69 3.95 -6.54 -8.16
CA ALA A 69 3.47 -5.33 -7.50
C ALA A 69 4.32 -4.09 -7.86
N ARG A 70 5.65 -4.23 -7.90
CA ARG A 70 6.63 -3.15 -8.16
C ARG A 70 6.65 -2.67 -9.61
N THR A 71 6.24 -3.51 -10.55
CA THR A 71 6.10 -3.11 -11.96
C THR A 71 4.78 -2.38 -12.24
N GLY A 72 3.87 -2.30 -11.27
CA GLY A 72 2.56 -1.68 -11.47
C GLY A 72 1.63 -2.50 -12.35
N ALA A 73 1.93 -3.78 -12.60
CA ALA A 73 1.05 -4.70 -13.33
C ALA A 73 -0.36 -4.76 -12.73
N LEU A 74 -0.46 -4.61 -11.41
CA LEU A 74 -1.74 -4.53 -10.68
C LEU A 74 -2.50 -3.21 -10.88
N GLN A 75 -1.93 -2.17 -11.50
CA GLN A 75 -2.67 -0.95 -11.84
C GLN A 75 -3.65 -1.15 -12.99
N ILE A 76 -3.43 -2.16 -13.85
CA ILE A 76 -4.40 -2.57 -14.89
C ILE A 76 -5.75 -2.94 -14.24
N VAL A 77 -5.72 -3.47 -13.01
CA VAL A 77 -6.91 -3.79 -12.23
C VAL A 77 -7.73 -2.54 -11.91
N ASN A 78 -7.09 -1.39 -11.61
CA ASN A 78 -7.80 -0.14 -11.31
C ASN A 78 -8.68 0.30 -12.50
N ASP A 79 -8.10 0.30 -13.70
CA ASP A 79 -8.81 0.74 -14.90
C ASP A 79 -9.97 -0.21 -15.23
N LEU A 80 -9.79 -1.52 -15.04
CA LEU A 80 -10.84 -2.53 -15.20
C LEU A 80 -11.97 -2.34 -14.18
N LEU A 81 -11.64 -2.08 -12.91
CA LEU A 81 -12.62 -1.83 -11.85
C LEU A 81 -13.44 -0.57 -12.14
N LEU A 82 -12.80 0.52 -12.56
CA LEU A 82 -13.51 1.76 -12.91
C LEU A 82 -14.42 1.58 -14.12
N LYS A 83 -13.99 0.78 -15.11
CA LYS A 83 -14.73 0.55 -16.35
C LYS A 83 -15.93 -0.39 -16.16
N TRP A 84 -15.78 -1.45 -15.36
CA TRP A 84 -16.79 -2.51 -15.19
C TRP A 84 -17.50 -2.51 -13.83
N GLY A 85 -17.09 -1.60 -12.95
CA GLY A 85 -17.52 -1.56 -11.55
C GLY A 85 -19.01 -1.31 -11.33
N GLY A 86 -19.69 -0.69 -12.28
CA GLY A 86 -21.12 -0.41 -12.17
C GLY A 86 -21.50 0.51 -11.00
N LYS A 87 -22.81 0.71 -10.82
CA LYS A 87 -23.37 1.63 -9.81
C LYS A 87 -23.92 0.93 -8.57
N GLU A 88 -24.31 -0.34 -8.68
CA GLU A 88 -24.89 -1.09 -7.57
C GLU A 88 -23.83 -1.79 -6.72
N SER A 89 -24.02 -1.83 -5.40
CA SER A 89 -23.07 -2.46 -4.46
C SER A 89 -22.81 -3.94 -4.77
N THR A 90 -23.83 -4.66 -5.23
CA THR A 90 -23.70 -6.07 -5.65
C THR A 90 -22.83 -6.21 -6.89
N GLN A 91 -23.03 -5.36 -7.89
CA GLN A 91 -22.21 -5.35 -9.10
C GLN A 91 -20.77 -4.98 -8.79
N GLN A 92 -20.54 -4.03 -7.88
CA GLN A 92 -19.21 -3.60 -7.47
C GLN A 92 -18.43 -4.73 -6.79
N ILE A 93 -19.04 -5.40 -5.82
CA ILE A 93 -18.41 -6.53 -5.14
C ILE A 93 -18.18 -7.68 -6.12
N PHE A 94 -19.14 -7.96 -7.01
CA PHE A 94 -18.99 -9.00 -8.00
C PHE A 94 -17.85 -8.73 -8.98
N THR A 95 -17.80 -7.52 -9.57
CA THR A 95 -16.73 -7.12 -10.50
C THR A 95 -15.38 -7.13 -9.80
N MET A 96 -15.30 -6.60 -8.57
CA MET A 96 -14.08 -6.65 -7.77
C MET A 96 -13.65 -8.09 -7.49
N GLY A 97 -14.60 -8.95 -7.13
CA GLY A 97 -14.38 -10.37 -6.92
C GLY A 97 -13.83 -11.08 -8.14
N MET A 98 -14.47 -10.88 -9.28
CA MET A 98 -14.09 -11.50 -10.56
C MET A 98 -12.71 -11.06 -11.05
N ILE A 99 -12.28 -9.83 -10.75
CA ILE A 99 -10.96 -9.35 -11.15
C ILE A 99 -9.89 -9.73 -10.12
N ALA A 100 -10.12 -9.45 -8.83
CA ALA A 100 -9.12 -9.67 -7.78
C ALA A 100 -8.95 -11.14 -7.40
N GLY A 101 -10.04 -11.92 -7.38
CA GLY A 101 -10.03 -13.31 -6.95
C GLY A 101 -9.06 -14.20 -7.73
N PRO A 102 -9.17 -14.28 -9.07
CA PRO A 102 -8.25 -15.09 -9.87
C PRO A 102 -6.78 -14.68 -9.70
N ILE A 103 -6.51 -13.38 -9.54
CA ILE A 103 -5.15 -12.85 -9.33
C ILE A 103 -4.56 -13.40 -8.02
N THR A 104 -5.36 -13.47 -6.95
CA THR A 104 -4.91 -14.03 -5.64
C THR A 104 -4.65 -15.52 -5.67
N GLY A 105 -5.18 -16.23 -6.66
CA GLY A 105 -4.80 -17.62 -6.92
C GLY A 105 -3.33 -17.79 -7.31
N PHE A 106 -2.63 -16.72 -7.72
CA PHE A 106 -1.23 -16.79 -8.17
C PHE A 106 -0.30 -15.83 -7.43
N ILE A 107 -0.85 -14.85 -6.72
CA ILE A 107 -0.11 -13.81 -6.00
C ILE A 107 -0.50 -13.87 -4.53
N ASN A 108 0.48 -13.66 -3.65
CA ASN A 108 0.22 -13.65 -2.21
C ASN A 108 -0.89 -12.63 -1.83
N ASN A 109 -1.86 -13.10 -1.05
CA ASN A 109 -2.99 -12.32 -0.55
C ASN A 109 -2.58 -10.97 0.05
N THR A 110 -1.50 -10.91 0.84
CA THR A 110 -1.04 -9.65 1.47
C THR A 110 -0.60 -8.62 0.43
N ALA A 111 0.14 -9.03 -0.59
CA ALA A 111 0.60 -8.13 -1.66
C ALA A 111 -0.58 -7.61 -2.49
N VAL A 112 -1.53 -8.48 -2.81
CA VAL A 112 -2.72 -8.09 -3.56
C VAL A 112 -3.58 -7.10 -2.77
N VAL A 113 -3.86 -7.37 -1.49
CA VAL A 113 -4.63 -6.45 -0.64
C VAL A 113 -3.93 -5.10 -0.51
N ALA A 114 -2.61 -5.08 -0.26
CA ALA A 114 -1.87 -3.82 -0.10
C ALA A 114 -1.94 -2.92 -1.35
N VAL A 115 -1.94 -3.52 -2.54
CA VAL A 115 -2.04 -2.78 -3.81
C VAL A 115 -3.49 -2.43 -4.15
N LEU A 116 -4.43 -3.33 -3.88
CA LEU A 116 -5.85 -3.10 -4.17
C LEU A 116 -6.53 -2.16 -3.17
N LEU A 117 -6.03 -2.05 -1.93
CA LEU A 117 -6.58 -1.15 -0.91
C LEU A 117 -6.68 0.31 -1.41
N PRO A 118 -5.59 0.98 -1.85
CA PRO A 118 -5.69 2.35 -2.35
C PRO A 118 -6.52 2.47 -3.62
N ILE A 119 -6.54 1.43 -4.47
CA ILE A 119 -7.34 1.37 -5.70
C ILE A 119 -8.84 1.35 -5.36
N VAL A 120 -9.24 0.47 -4.42
CA VAL A 120 -10.63 0.34 -3.98
C VAL A 120 -11.06 1.59 -3.20
N GLU A 121 -10.17 2.20 -2.42
CA GLU A 121 -10.46 3.49 -1.77
C GLU A 121 -10.70 4.62 -2.77
N ASP A 122 -9.85 4.76 -3.80
CA ASP A 122 -10.04 5.77 -4.85
C ASP A 122 -11.34 5.52 -5.63
N TRP A 123 -11.63 4.26 -5.93
CA TRP A 123 -12.90 3.88 -6.55
C TRP A 123 -14.11 4.22 -5.68
N CYS A 124 -14.03 3.96 -4.36
CA CYS A 124 -15.06 4.36 -3.40
C CYS A 124 -15.26 5.88 -3.37
N ARG A 125 -14.18 6.67 -3.38
CA ARG A 125 -14.26 8.14 -3.41
C ARG A 125 -14.96 8.63 -4.68
N LYS A 126 -14.54 8.13 -5.86
CA LYS A 126 -15.13 8.51 -7.16
C LYS A 126 -16.62 8.17 -7.26
N GLN A 127 -17.05 7.07 -6.64
CA GLN A 127 -18.45 6.62 -6.65
C GLN A 127 -19.25 7.08 -5.42
N SER A 128 -18.66 7.85 -4.50
CA SER A 128 -19.29 8.30 -3.24
C SER A 128 -19.81 7.16 -2.35
N ILE A 129 -19.02 6.10 -2.20
CA ILE A 129 -19.35 4.88 -1.44
C ILE A 129 -18.48 4.80 -0.20
N SER A 130 -19.04 4.29 0.91
CA SER A 130 -18.25 4.02 2.12
C SER A 130 -17.22 2.90 1.84
N PRO A 131 -15.90 3.13 2.06
CA PRO A 131 -14.87 2.12 1.83
C PRO A 131 -15.13 0.80 2.58
N SER A 132 -15.72 0.88 3.77
CA SER A 132 -16.07 -0.30 4.59
C SER A 132 -16.93 -1.34 3.86
N ARG A 133 -17.70 -0.93 2.84
CA ARG A 133 -18.54 -1.84 2.04
C ARG A 133 -17.76 -2.68 1.03
N LEU A 134 -16.60 -2.22 0.58
CA LEU A 134 -15.79 -2.94 -0.42
C LEU A 134 -14.51 -3.52 0.18
N LEU A 135 -13.93 -2.90 1.20
CA LEU A 135 -12.70 -3.39 1.82
C LEU A 135 -12.88 -4.74 2.54
N MET A 136 -14.02 -4.97 3.20
CA MET A 136 -14.28 -6.27 3.83
C MET A 136 -14.50 -7.39 2.79
N PRO A 137 -15.36 -7.22 1.76
CA PRO A 137 -15.46 -8.19 0.67
C PRO A 137 -14.14 -8.42 -0.06
N LEU A 138 -13.31 -7.39 -0.25
CA LEU A 138 -11.98 -7.53 -0.85
C LEU A 138 -11.13 -8.54 -0.06
N SER A 139 -11.09 -8.42 1.27
CA SER A 139 -10.36 -9.37 2.12
C SER A 139 -10.84 -10.81 1.93
N PHE A 140 -12.16 -11.05 1.97
CA PHE A 140 -12.71 -12.40 1.79
C PHE A 140 -12.51 -12.94 0.37
N VAL A 141 -12.69 -12.12 -0.66
CA VAL A 141 -12.39 -12.49 -2.05
C VAL A 141 -10.94 -12.92 -2.19
N THR A 142 -10.01 -12.19 -1.57
CA THR A 142 -8.58 -12.54 -1.69
C THR A 142 -8.25 -13.87 -1.01
N ILE A 143 -8.90 -14.18 0.11
CA ILE A 143 -8.76 -15.48 0.77
C ILE A 143 -9.37 -16.60 -0.10
N LEU A 144 -10.59 -16.39 -0.62
CA LEU A 144 -11.29 -17.35 -1.47
C LEU A 144 -10.52 -17.63 -2.76
N GLY A 145 -9.99 -16.60 -3.40
CA GLY A 145 -9.20 -16.73 -4.62
C GLY A 145 -7.87 -17.43 -4.39
N GLY A 146 -7.21 -17.16 -3.26
CA GLY A 146 -5.99 -17.89 -2.85
C GLY A 146 -6.19 -19.40 -2.68
N MET A 147 -7.41 -19.87 -2.40
CA MET A 147 -7.71 -21.30 -2.30
C MET A 147 -7.83 -22.02 -3.66
N ILE A 148 -7.82 -21.31 -4.79
CA ILE A 148 -8.00 -21.90 -6.12
C ILE A 148 -6.78 -22.72 -6.55
N THR A 149 -5.57 -22.37 -6.12
CA THR A 149 -4.35 -23.08 -6.51
C THR A 149 -3.52 -23.49 -5.30
N THR A 150 -2.58 -24.40 -5.53
CA THR A 150 -1.62 -24.83 -4.51
C THR A 150 -0.70 -23.70 -4.05
N ILE A 151 -0.41 -22.72 -4.91
CA ILE A 151 0.52 -21.61 -4.59
C ILE A 151 -0.17 -20.35 -4.03
N GLY A 152 -1.50 -20.26 -4.13
CA GLY A 152 -2.24 -19.07 -3.69
C GLY A 152 -2.15 -18.83 -2.17
N THR A 153 -1.96 -19.88 -1.37
CA THR A 153 -1.75 -19.76 0.08
C THR A 153 -0.54 -20.56 0.57
N SER A 154 0.14 -20.04 1.58
CA SER A 154 1.26 -20.74 2.25
C SER A 154 0.83 -22.05 2.90
N THR A 155 -0.43 -22.16 3.33
CA THR A 155 -0.99 -23.38 3.92
C THR A 155 -1.09 -24.52 2.90
N ASN A 156 -1.50 -24.23 1.66
CA ASN A 156 -1.57 -25.23 0.59
C ASN A 156 -0.17 -25.71 0.19
N VAL A 157 0.80 -24.79 0.08
CA VAL A 157 2.19 -25.13 -0.22
C VAL A 157 2.80 -25.98 0.91
N LEU A 158 2.53 -25.65 2.18
CA LEU A 158 2.98 -26.45 3.33
C LEU A 158 2.37 -27.85 3.32
N ALA A 159 1.06 -27.96 3.06
CA ALA A 159 0.38 -29.25 2.97
C ALA A 159 0.95 -30.12 1.83
N SER A 160 1.28 -29.51 0.68
CA SER A 160 1.98 -30.18 -0.42
C SER A 160 3.37 -30.70 -0.01
N GLY A 161 4.14 -29.88 0.71
CA GLY A 161 5.45 -30.29 1.25
C GLY A 161 5.34 -31.45 2.22
N LEU A 162 4.34 -31.44 3.10
CA LEU A 162 4.08 -32.52 4.05
C LEU A 162 3.63 -33.81 3.35
N SER A 163 2.73 -33.71 2.36
CA SER A 163 2.30 -34.84 1.52
C SER A 163 3.50 -35.55 0.88
N LYS A 164 4.45 -34.77 0.34
CA LYS A 164 5.69 -35.29 -0.24
C LYS A 164 6.57 -36.01 0.79
N GLN A 165 6.74 -35.44 1.98
CA GLN A 165 7.50 -36.08 3.07
C GLN A 165 6.86 -37.38 3.56
N LEU A 166 5.53 -37.49 3.47
CA LEU A 166 4.79 -38.70 3.82
C LEU A 166 4.82 -39.77 2.71
N GLY A 167 5.37 -39.47 1.54
CA GLY A 167 5.48 -40.42 0.42
C GLY A 167 4.30 -40.41 -0.55
N TYR A 168 3.33 -39.50 -0.38
CA TYR A 168 2.18 -39.35 -1.29
C TYR A 168 2.48 -38.49 -2.53
N GLY A 169 3.68 -37.91 -2.61
CA GLY A 169 4.06 -36.95 -3.66
C GLY A 169 3.61 -35.52 -3.35
N ASP A 170 4.11 -34.56 -4.13
CA ASP A 170 3.66 -33.17 -4.07
C ASP A 170 2.34 -32.95 -4.81
N PHE A 171 1.57 -31.97 -4.34
CA PHE A 171 0.34 -31.57 -5.01
C PHE A 171 0.64 -30.85 -6.33
N SER A 172 -0.09 -31.22 -7.37
CA SER A 172 -0.06 -30.48 -8.63
C SER A 172 -0.59 -29.06 -8.43
N LEU A 173 -0.21 -28.13 -9.32
CA LEU A 173 -0.58 -26.72 -9.19
C LEU A 173 -2.10 -26.50 -9.10
N PHE A 174 -2.87 -27.28 -9.87
CA PHE A 174 -4.32 -27.16 -9.99
C PHE A 174 -5.10 -28.24 -9.25
N GLN A 175 -4.45 -28.96 -8.32
CA GLN A 175 -5.10 -30.03 -7.57
C GLN A 175 -6.34 -29.55 -6.80
N PHE A 176 -6.26 -28.35 -6.23
CA PHE A 176 -7.36 -27.75 -5.48
C PHE A 176 -8.36 -26.99 -6.36
N THR A 177 -8.09 -26.79 -7.65
CA THR A 177 -8.84 -25.83 -8.49
C THR A 177 -10.30 -26.17 -8.64
N GLN A 178 -10.67 -27.44 -8.73
CA GLN A 178 -12.08 -27.82 -8.85
C GLN A 178 -12.88 -27.41 -7.59
N LEU A 179 -12.39 -27.81 -6.40
CA LEU A 179 -13.02 -27.45 -5.12
C LEU A 179 -12.90 -25.95 -4.83
N GLY A 180 -11.75 -25.35 -5.14
CA GLY A 180 -11.47 -23.93 -4.98
C GLY A 180 -12.36 -23.05 -5.85
N LEU A 181 -12.66 -23.46 -7.09
CA LEU A 181 -13.61 -22.74 -7.94
C LEU A 181 -15.04 -22.83 -7.40
N ILE A 182 -15.44 -23.98 -6.85
CA ILE A 182 -16.77 -24.14 -6.22
C ILE A 182 -16.87 -23.21 -5.01
N THR A 183 -15.90 -23.26 -4.09
CA THR A 183 -15.90 -22.42 -2.88
C THR A 183 -15.77 -20.93 -3.22
N PHE A 184 -14.94 -20.58 -4.21
CA PHE A 184 -14.81 -19.21 -4.70
C PHE A 184 -16.12 -18.71 -5.31
N THR A 185 -16.76 -19.50 -6.18
CA THR A 185 -18.01 -19.09 -6.84
C THR A 185 -19.14 -18.93 -5.84
N VAL A 186 -19.32 -19.89 -4.93
CA VAL A 186 -20.34 -19.81 -3.87
C VAL A 186 -20.05 -18.65 -2.92
N GLY A 187 -18.80 -18.49 -2.50
CA GLY A 187 -18.37 -17.41 -1.63
C GLY A 187 -18.54 -16.04 -2.28
N LEU A 188 -18.19 -15.90 -3.56
CA LEU A 188 -18.38 -14.67 -4.32
C LEU A 188 -19.86 -14.35 -4.52
N ALA A 189 -20.69 -15.35 -4.83
CA ALA A 189 -22.14 -15.17 -4.90
C ALA A 189 -22.72 -14.71 -3.56
N TYR A 190 -22.28 -15.31 -2.44
CA TYR A 190 -22.68 -14.88 -1.10
C TYR A 190 -22.22 -13.44 -0.80
N LEU A 191 -20.97 -13.10 -1.12
CA LEU A 191 -20.43 -11.75 -0.93
C LEU A 191 -21.12 -10.72 -1.81
N ALA A 192 -21.53 -11.06 -3.02
CA ALA A 192 -22.22 -10.15 -3.92
C ALA A 192 -23.70 -9.96 -3.55
N LEU A 193 -24.39 -11.02 -3.13
CA LEU A 193 -25.85 -11.01 -2.92
C LEU A 193 -26.26 -10.77 -1.46
N VAL A 194 -25.53 -11.35 -0.50
CA VAL A 194 -25.91 -11.36 0.92
C VAL A 194 -25.11 -10.33 1.71
N ALA A 195 -23.80 -10.24 1.50
CA ALA A 195 -22.96 -9.32 2.28
C ALA A 195 -23.39 -7.84 2.20
N PRO A 196 -23.88 -7.28 1.08
CA PRO A 196 -24.34 -5.88 1.05
C PRO A 196 -25.50 -5.60 2.00
N ARG A 197 -26.30 -6.63 2.34
CA ARG A 197 -27.42 -6.54 3.28
C ARG A 197 -26.97 -6.64 4.74
N LEU A 198 -25.90 -7.39 5.01
CA LEU A 198 -25.36 -7.60 6.36
C LEU A 198 -24.33 -6.54 6.75
N LEU A 199 -23.59 -6.02 5.78
CA LEU A 199 -22.50 -5.08 6.03
C LEU A 199 -23.05 -3.74 6.51
N PRO A 200 -22.61 -3.24 7.68
CA PRO A 200 -23.11 -2.00 8.22
C PRO A 200 -22.76 -0.85 7.28
N ASN A 201 -23.77 -0.08 6.89
CA ASN A 201 -23.56 1.15 6.15
C ASN A 201 -23.08 2.25 7.11
N ARG A 202 -21.79 2.21 7.46
CA ARG A 202 -21.15 3.35 8.13
C ARG A 202 -21.03 4.44 7.09
N LYS A 203 -22.08 5.28 6.96
CA LYS A 203 -21.93 6.59 6.34
C LYS A 203 -20.79 7.26 7.09
N VAL A 204 -19.69 7.53 6.40
CA VAL A 204 -18.69 8.46 6.91
C VAL A 204 -19.49 9.73 7.16
N ALA A 205 -19.67 10.09 8.43
CA ALA A 205 -20.43 11.27 8.79
C ALA A 205 -19.77 12.44 8.06
N SER A 206 -20.48 13.00 7.09
CA SER A 206 -20.13 14.26 6.44
C SER A 206 -20.23 15.45 7.41
N ASN A 207 -20.58 15.19 8.68
CA ASN A 207 -20.67 16.16 9.75
C ASN A 207 -19.88 15.67 10.96
N GLY A 208 -18.79 16.36 11.28
CA GLY A 208 -18.19 16.39 12.61
C GLY A 208 -17.32 15.20 12.99
N ILE A 209 -16.01 15.42 12.98
CA ILE A 209 -15.06 14.83 13.94
C ILE A 209 -15.09 13.29 13.99
N VAL A 210 -14.78 12.60 12.89
CA VAL A 210 -13.93 11.37 12.82
C VAL A 210 -13.80 11.02 11.32
N THR A 211 -13.18 11.90 10.55
CA THR A 211 -12.53 11.50 9.29
C THR A 211 -11.09 11.23 9.69
N GLN A 212 -10.69 9.95 9.72
CA GLN A 212 -9.27 9.62 9.84
C GLN A 212 -8.51 10.39 8.75
N ASP A 213 -7.46 11.06 9.21
CA ASP A 213 -6.61 12.08 8.62
C ASP A 213 -5.90 11.68 7.29
N TYR A 214 -6.65 11.25 6.28
CA TYR A 214 -6.10 10.97 4.95
C TYR A 214 -6.85 11.77 3.86
N ASN A 215 -6.25 12.92 3.54
CA ASN A 215 -6.40 13.71 2.30
C ASN A 215 -7.34 14.93 2.21
N LEU A 216 -7.91 15.46 3.31
CA LEU A 216 -8.60 16.77 3.27
C LEU A 216 -7.94 17.78 4.24
N LYS A 217 -6.62 17.88 4.20
CA LYS A 217 -5.90 18.95 4.90
C LYS A 217 -5.89 20.16 3.97
N GLU A 218 -6.63 21.20 4.35
CA GLU A 218 -6.71 22.46 3.61
C GLU A 218 -5.41 23.26 3.81
N TYR A 219 -4.80 23.69 2.72
CA TYR A 219 -3.61 24.55 2.72
C TYR A 219 -4.00 25.95 2.24
N VAL A 220 -3.26 26.95 2.72
CA VAL A 220 -3.38 28.32 2.21
C VAL A 220 -2.27 28.59 1.20
N SER A 221 -2.63 29.12 0.04
CA SER A 221 -1.71 29.48 -1.05
C SER A 221 -2.06 30.85 -1.66
N GLU A 222 -1.11 31.46 -2.36
CA GLU A 222 -1.29 32.70 -3.12
C GLU A 222 -1.32 32.40 -4.62
N ILE A 223 -2.38 32.85 -5.29
CA ILE A 223 -2.55 32.73 -6.72
C ILE A 223 -2.51 34.11 -7.38
N VAL A 224 -1.74 34.27 -8.45
CA VAL A 224 -1.73 35.44 -9.32
C VAL A 224 -2.55 35.19 -10.56
N ILE A 225 -3.35 36.17 -10.94
CA ILE A 225 -4.02 36.21 -12.24
C ILE A 225 -3.08 36.88 -13.24
N THR A 226 -2.57 36.14 -14.21
CA THR A 226 -1.68 36.70 -15.23
C THR A 226 -2.47 37.42 -16.33
N PRO A 227 -1.83 38.26 -17.17
CA PRO A 227 -2.50 38.95 -18.28
C PRO A 227 -3.19 38.00 -19.27
N ASP A 228 -2.67 36.79 -19.44
CA ASP A 228 -3.20 35.77 -20.36
C ASP A 228 -4.34 34.92 -19.75
N SER A 229 -4.79 35.25 -18.54
CA SER A 229 -5.82 34.48 -17.85
C SER A 229 -7.21 34.68 -18.45
N SER A 230 -7.91 33.57 -18.69
CA SER A 230 -9.32 33.59 -19.10
C SER A 230 -10.26 34.15 -18.01
N LEU A 231 -9.74 34.35 -16.80
CA LEU A 231 -10.48 34.90 -15.65
C LEU A 231 -10.54 36.44 -15.67
N VAL A 232 -9.69 37.09 -16.47
CA VAL A 232 -9.63 38.56 -16.55
C VAL A 232 -10.96 39.12 -17.05
N GLY A 233 -11.48 40.13 -16.34
CA GLY A 233 -12.74 40.80 -16.69
C GLY A 233 -13.99 40.09 -16.20
N GLN A 234 -13.88 38.92 -15.59
CA GLN A 234 -15.00 38.21 -14.97
C GLN A 234 -15.11 38.52 -13.48
N SER A 235 -16.33 38.50 -12.92
CA SER A 235 -16.50 38.54 -11.46
C SER A 235 -16.06 37.22 -10.84
N LEU A 236 -15.65 37.23 -9.56
CA LEU A 236 -15.26 36.01 -8.87
C LEU A 236 -16.37 34.94 -8.88
N ARG A 237 -17.64 35.36 -8.80
CA ARG A 237 -18.79 34.46 -8.93
C ARG A 237 -18.94 33.92 -10.36
N ALA A 238 -18.82 34.78 -11.38
CA ALA A 238 -19.02 34.39 -12.78
C ALA A 238 -17.89 33.52 -13.32
N SER A 239 -16.67 33.66 -12.78
CA SER A 239 -15.52 32.87 -13.20
C SER A 239 -15.57 31.41 -12.74
N GLU A 240 -16.46 31.11 -11.81
CA GLU A 240 -16.62 29.80 -11.15
C GLU A 240 -15.29 29.20 -10.66
N ILE A 241 -14.25 30.02 -10.44
CA ILE A 241 -12.92 29.53 -10.08
C ILE A 241 -12.96 28.68 -8.81
N GLN A 242 -13.81 29.05 -7.85
CA GLN A 242 -14.02 28.32 -6.61
C GLN A 242 -14.60 26.93 -6.83
N ARG A 243 -15.54 26.78 -7.78
CA ARG A 243 -16.16 25.49 -8.11
C ARG A 243 -15.27 24.64 -9.02
N LYS A 244 -14.65 25.27 -10.02
CA LYS A 244 -13.82 24.61 -11.04
C LYS A 244 -12.58 23.96 -10.44
N PHE A 245 -11.98 24.60 -9.46
CA PHE A 245 -10.75 24.15 -8.81
C PHE A 245 -10.95 23.70 -7.36
N ASP A 246 -12.20 23.64 -6.87
CA ASP A 246 -12.53 23.27 -5.50
C ASP A 246 -11.67 24.03 -4.47
N LEU A 247 -11.73 25.37 -4.57
CA LEU A 247 -10.95 26.28 -3.75
C LEU A 247 -11.81 27.39 -3.16
N ASP A 248 -11.45 27.82 -1.96
CA ASP A 248 -12.06 28.97 -1.29
C ASP A 248 -11.16 30.18 -1.42
N VAL A 249 -11.70 31.28 -1.96
CA VAL A 249 -11.00 32.57 -1.95
C VAL A 249 -11.27 33.27 -0.62
N LEU A 250 -10.22 33.41 0.18
CA LEU A 250 -10.27 34.07 1.48
C LEU A 250 -10.15 35.59 1.34
N GLU A 251 -9.26 36.05 0.46
CA GLU A 251 -8.92 37.48 0.31
C GLU A 251 -8.44 37.79 -1.12
N LEU A 252 -8.72 39.01 -1.58
CA LEU A 252 -8.19 39.58 -2.82
C LEU A 252 -7.25 40.74 -2.48
N ILE A 253 -6.04 40.73 -3.01
CA ILE A 253 -5.07 41.83 -2.87
C ILE A 253 -4.83 42.45 -4.24
N ARG A 254 -5.01 43.77 -4.32
CA ARG A 254 -4.77 44.55 -5.55
C ARG A 254 -4.03 45.83 -5.21
N ASN A 255 -2.89 46.07 -5.85
CA ASN A 255 -2.06 47.27 -5.64
C ASN A 255 -1.77 47.53 -4.15
N GLY A 256 -1.49 46.47 -3.37
CA GLY A 256 -1.25 46.55 -1.93
C GLY A 256 -2.51 46.77 -1.06
N SER A 257 -3.68 47.02 -1.65
CA SER A 257 -4.96 47.12 -0.94
C SER A 257 -5.59 45.75 -0.76
N ARG A 258 -6.04 45.48 0.47
CA ARG A 258 -6.66 44.22 0.89
C ARG A 258 -8.17 44.32 0.83
N PHE A 259 -8.81 43.36 0.15
CA PHE A 259 -10.27 43.24 0.07
C PHE A 259 -10.71 41.94 0.75
N PRO A 260 -11.33 42.02 1.94
CA PRO A 260 -11.92 40.87 2.60
C PRO A 260 -13.26 40.48 1.94
N GLN A 261 -13.81 39.35 2.35
CA GLN A 261 -15.17 38.94 1.96
C GLN A 261 -16.22 40.00 2.34
N PRO A 262 -17.29 40.17 1.54
CA PRO A 262 -17.66 39.37 0.35
C PRO A 262 -16.96 39.82 -0.94
N LEU A 263 -16.45 38.84 -1.72
CA LEU A 263 -15.70 39.08 -2.97
C LEU A 263 -16.47 38.70 -4.24
N ALA A 264 -17.67 38.15 -4.11
CA ALA A 264 -18.40 37.51 -5.20
C ALA A 264 -18.59 38.39 -6.45
N ASP A 265 -18.85 39.69 -6.26
CA ASP A 265 -19.12 40.64 -7.35
C ASP A 265 -17.86 41.40 -7.79
N LYS A 266 -16.68 41.12 -7.20
CA LYS A 266 -15.42 41.77 -7.60
C LYS A 266 -14.94 41.20 -8.93
N VAL A 267 -14.71 42.10 -9.88
CA VAL A 267 -14.12 41.78 -11.19
C VAL A 267 -12.62 41.58 -11.04
N LEU A 268 -12.14 40.44 -11.52
CA LEU A 268 -10.74 40.01 -11.53
C LEU A 268 -9.95 40.76 -12.60
N ARG A 269 -8.75 41.22 -12.25
CA ARG A 269 -7.85 42.00 -13.12
C ARG A 269 -6.47 41.32 -13.20
N PRO A 270 -5.70 41.56 -14.26
CA PRO A 270 -4.31 41.12 -14.32
C PRO A 270 -3.52 41.68 -13.13
N GLY A 271 -2.70 40.83 -12.51
CA GLY A 271 -1.90 41.18 -11.34
C GLY A 271 -2.65 41.12 -9.99
N ASP A 272 -3.93 40.75 -10.00
CA ASP A 272 -4.66 40.45 -8.76
C ASP A 272 -4.07 39.21 -8.09
N ILE A 273 -3.95 39.28 -6.76
CA ILE A 273 -3.47 38.19 -5.92
C ILE A 273 -4.64 37.66 -5.10
N LEU A 274 -4.95 36.38 -5.24
CA LEU A 274 -5.97 35.67 -4.47
C LEU A 274 -5.30 34.84 -3.39
N ILE A 275 -5.66 35.08 -2.13
CA ILE A 275 -5.35 34.14 -1.05
C ILE A 275 -6.41 33.06 -1.09
N VAL A 276 -5.99 31.84 -1.37
CA VAL A 276 -6.88 30.70 -1.54
C VAL A 276 -6.62 29.63 -0.50
N ARG A 277 -7.67 28.91 -0.16
CA ARG A 277 -7.65 27.74 0.71
C ARG A 277 -8.17 26.55 -0.08
N SER A 278 -7.36 25.51 -0.20
CA SER A 278 -7.73 24.31 -0.95
C SER A 278 -6.88 23.12 -0.55
N GLY A 279 -7.32 21.92 -0.92
CA GLY A 279 -6.53 20.70 -0.76
C GLY A 279 -5.30 20.68 -1.67
N ARG A 280 -4.29 19.91 -1.28
CA ARG A 280 -3.02 19.75 -2.04
C ARG A 280 -3.24 19.45 -3.52
N GLU A 281 -4.08 18.47 -3.85
CA GLU A 281 -4.30 18.01 -5.23
C GLU A 281 -4.92 19.12 -6.10
N CYS A 282 -5.83 19.89 -5.54
CA CYS A 282 -6.48 21.01 -6.22
C CYS A 282 -5.52 22.17 -6.47
N LEU A 283 -4.64 22.50 -5.51
CA LEU A 283 -3.58 23.51 -5.71
C LEU A 283 -2.63 23.14 -6.84
N LEU A 284 -2.31 21.85 -7.01
CA LEU A 284 -1.47 21.40 -8.13
C LEU A 284 -2.18 21.54 -9.48
N ARG A 285 -3.49 21.25 -9.54
CA ARG A 285 -4.29 21.45 -10.75
C ARG A 285 -4.40 22.91 -11.17
N VAL A 286 -4.35 23.84 -10.20
CA VAL A 286 -4.32 25.28 -10.49
C VAL A 286 -3.01 25.66 -11.18
N LYS A 287 -1.87 25.08 -10.76
CA LYS A 287 -0.55 25.36 -11.35
C LYS A 287 -0.49 24.98 -12.84
N ASP A 288 -1.14 23.89 -13.23
CA ASP A 288 -1.16 23.41 -14.62
C ASP A 288 -2.10 24.24 -15.53
N GLN A 289 -2.90 25.15 -14.96
CA GLN A 289 -3.85 25.96 -15.72
C GLN A 289 -3.16 27.18 -16.33
N ARG A 290 -3.29 27.32 -17.65
CA ARG A 290 -2.79 28.48 -18.39
C ARG A 290 -3.42 29.78 -17.85
N GLY A 291 -2.57 30.75 -17.51
CA GLY A 291 -2.97 32.07 -17.06
C GLY A 291 -3.16 32.24 -15.54
N ILE A 292 -2.81 31.22 -14.75
CA ILE A 292 -2.87 31.27 -13.29
C ILE A 292 -1.54 30.78 -12.75
N GLU A 293 -0.88 31.58 -11.90
CA GLU A 293 0.43 31.22 -11.33
C GLU A 293 0.37 31.24 -9.80
N ILE A 294 1.06 30.31 -9.14
CA ILE A 294 1.23 30.36 -7.68
C ILE A 294 2.37 31.35 -7.38
N LEU A 295 2.11 32.37 -6.57
CA LEU A 295 2.99 33.55 -6.39
C LEU A 295 4.37 33.22 -5.77
N ALA A 296 4.61 31.97 -5.40
CA ALA A 296 5.95 31.52 -5.03
C ALA A 296 6.95 31.57 -6.22
N ASP A 297 6.47 31.72 -7.46
CA ASP A 297 7.28 31.88 -8.68
C ASP A 297 7.56 33.35 -9.09
N VAL A 298 6.91 34.35 -8.48
CA VAL A 298 6.99 35.74 -8.97
C VAL A 298 7.63 36.66 -7.93
N GLN A 299 8.97 36.69 -7.88
CA GLN A 299 9.65 37.91 -7.41
C GLN A 299 9.90 38.83 -8.61
N PHE A 300 9.22 39.98 -8.55
CA PHE A 300 9.53 41.18 -9.30
C PHE A 300 11.02 41.52 -9.18
N GLY A 301 11.70 41.56 -10.32
CA GLY A 301 13.04 42.15 -10.44
C GLY A 301 14.18 41.20 -10.16
N GLN A 302 14.37 40.20 -11.02
CA GLN A 302 15.68 39.73 -11.49
C GLN A 302 15.46 38.80 -12.69
N GLN A 303 16.30 38.94 -13.70
CA GLN A 303 16.21 38.27 -15.01
C GLN A 303 15.91 36.77 -14.89
N PRO A 304 15.14 36.17 -15.84
CA PRO A 304 15.11 34.73 -15.97
C PRO A 304 16.52 34.29 -16.38
N LEU A 305 17.30 33.82 -15.41
CA LEU A 305 18.53 33.09 -15.70
C LEU A 305 18.09 31.77 -16.31
N GLU A 306 18.04 31.74 -17.64
CA GLU A 306 18.22 30.53 -18.42
C GLU A 306 19.57 29.91 -18.03
N THR A 307 19.60 29.06 -17.02
CA THR A 307 20.76 28.20 -16.79
C THR A 307 20.32 26.91 -16.10
N GLY A 308 20.39 25.81 -16.86
CA GLY A 308 20.50 24.47 -16.31
C GLY A 308 19.19 23.75 -16.02
N LEU A 309 18.40 23.47 -17.05
CA LEU A 309 17.53 22.29 -17.08
C LEU A 309 18.39 21.02 -17.03
N THR A 310 19.01 20.73 -15.89
CA THR A 310 19.35 19.35 -15.57
C THR A 310 18.04 18.65 -15.24
N SER A 311 17.70 17.64 -16.04
CA SER A 311 16.55 16.75 -15.91
C SER A 311 16.59 15.96 -14.59
N GLY A 312 16.41 16.65 -13.46
CA GLY A 312 16.08 16.07 -12.17
C GLY A 312 14.58 16.16 -11.98
N GLU A 313 13.93 15.03 -11.69
CA GLU A 313 12.51 14.98 -11.34
C GLU A 313 12.21 15.99 -10.20
N GLU A 314 11.39 17.01 -10.48
CA GLU A 314 10.88 17.93 -9.45
C GLU A 314 9.93 17.16 -8.54
N GLY A 315 10.23 17.14 -7.23
CA GLY A 315 9.40 16.53 -6.21
C GLY A 315 8.61 17.56 -5.42
N ILE A 316 7.60 17.08 -4.69
CA ILE A 316 6.84 17.87 -3.71
C ILE A 316 6.87 17.12 -2.39
N ALA A 317 7.19 17.82 -1.31
CA ALA A 317 7.23 17.26 0.04
C ALA A 317 6.48 18.15 1.04
N GLU A 318 5.86 17.51 2.03
CA GLU A 318 5.32 18.19 3.21
C GLU A 318 6.37 18.21 4.31
N VAL A 319 6.63 19.39 4.86
CA VAL A 319 7.71 19.63 5.80
C VAL A 319 7.17 20.32 7.04
N LEU A 320 7.35 19.71 8.21
CA LEU A 320 6.98 20.23 9.52
C LEU A 320 8.11 21.06 10.12
N ILE A 321 7.76 22.17 10.75
CA ILE A 321 8.70 22.95 11.56
C ILE A 321 8.77 22.36 12.97
N LEU A 322 9.98 21.97 13.38
CA LEU A 322 10.27 21.35 14.68
C LEU A 322 10.38 22.39 15.81
N ALA A 323 10.18 21.97 17.06
CA ALA A 323 10.12 22.88 18.22
C ALA A 323 11.42 23.65 18.47
N ASN A 324 12.56 23.07 18.09
CA ASN A 324 13.90 23.66 18.23
C ASN A 324 14.39 24.30 16.93
N SER A 325 13.48 24.60 16.01
CA SER A 325 13.82 25.15 14.70
C SER A 325 14.20 26.62 14.79
N ASN A 326 15.33 27.00 14.21
CA ASN A 326 15.74 28.40 14.07
C ASN A 326 14.87 29.17 13.08
N LEU A 327 13.94 28.47 12.41
CA LEU A 327 12.97 29.06 11.48
C LEU A 327 11.79 29.70 12.21
N ILE A 328 11.58 29.36 13.49
CA ILE A 328 10.47 29.89 14.29
C ILE A 328 10.61 31.40 14.45
N GLY A 329 9.51 32.13 14.22
CA GLY A 329 9.44 33.58 14.30
C GLY A 329 9.94 34.32 13.05
N SER A 330 10.61 33.64 12.12
CA SER A 330 11.09 34.22 10.87
C SER A 330 10.07 34.06 9.74
N THR A 331 10.07 34.98 8.76
CA THR A 331 9.23 34.85 7.56
C THR A 331 9.94 34.08 6.45
N LEU A 332 9.16 33.50 5.51
CA LEU A 332 9.72 32.82 4.33
C LEU A 332 10.58 33.77 3.47
N LYS A 333 10.25 35.06 3.45
CA LYS A 333 11.01 36.09 2.74
C LYS A 333 12.36 36.39 3.40
N ASP A 334 12.38 36.54 4.73
CA ASP A 334 13.60 36.92 5.47
C ASP A 334 14.68 35.84 5.36
N MET A 335 14.27 34.57 5.37
CA MET A 335 15.22 33.45 5.34
C MET A 335 15.63 33.01 3.94
N ARG A 336 15.09 33.65 2.90
CA ARG A 336 15.35 33.31 1.48
C ARG A 336 15.24 31.80 1.24
N PHE A 337 14.13 31.21 1.68
CA PHE A 337 13.95 29.75 1.76
C PHE A 337 14.35 29.03 0.44
N ARG A 338 13.98 29.61 -0.71
CA ARG A 338 14.35 29.09 -2.04
C ARG A 338 15.85 29.00 -2.27
N GLN A 339 16.63 29.98 -1.86
CA GLN A 339 18.08 29.99 -2.04
C GLN A 339 18.77 29.06 -1.04
N ARG A 340 18.28 29.01 0.21
CA ARG A 340 18.88 28.22 1.29
C ARG A 340 18.65 26.72 1.12
N TYR A 341 17.45 26.33 0.69
CA TYR A 341 17.03 24.92 0.63
C TYR A 341 16.78 24.41 -0.79
N ASN A 342 17.00 25.25 -1.81
CA ASN A 342 16.73 24.93 -3.21
C ASN A 342 15.30 24.38 -3.42
N GLY A 343 14.33 24.99 -2.74
CA GLY A 343 12.93 24.58 -2.76
C GLY A 343 11.97 25.75 -2.59
N THR A 344 10.86 25.72 -3.30
CA THR A 344 9.83 26.76 -3.32
C THR A 344 8.67 26.34 -2.43
N VAL A 345 8.27 27.19 -1.48
CA VAL A 345 7.09 26.91 -0.63
C VAL A 345 5.83 27.30 -1.38
N LEU A 346 5.01 26.32 -1.70
CA LEU A 346 3.76 26.47 -2.43
C LEU A 346 2.59 26.83 -1.51
N ALA A 347 2.60 26.33 -0.28
CA ALA A 347 1.50 26.50 0.65
C ALA A 347 1.92 26.31 2.11
N ILE A 348 1.17 26.89 3.05
CA ILE A 348 1.36 26.75 4.51
C ILE A 348 0.07 26.22 5.14
N ARG A 349 0.22 25.36 6.15
CA ARG A 349 -0.84 24.90 7.03
C ARG A 349 -0.44 25.08 8.49
N ARG A 350 -1.29 25.78 9.25
CA ARG A 350 -1.15 25.98 10.70
C ARG A 350 -2.34 25.37 11.43
N GLY A 351 -2.22 24.12 11.88
CA GLY A 351 -3.30 23.44 12.61
C GLY A 351 -4.66 23.54 11.88
N GLN A 352 -5.63 24.18 12.54
CA GLN A 352 -6.94 24.57 11.98
C GLN A 352 -7.10 26.09 11.81
N GLU A 353 -6.04 26.87 12.04
CA GLU A 353 -6.10 28.32 11.93
C GLU A 353 -6.11 28.76 10.46
N LEU A 354 -6.99 29.71 10.16
CA LEU A 354 -7.05 30.35 8.85
C LEU A 354 -5.93 31.38 8.75
N VAL A 355 -4.81 30.98 8.15
CA VAL A 355 -3.75 31.91 7.77
C VAL A 355 -4.28 32.82 6.67
N ARG A 356 -4.40 34.13 6.94
CA ARG A 356 -4.87 35.15 5.97
C ARG A 356 -3.75 36.10 5.54
N GLU A 357 -2.53 35.79 5.91
CA GLU A 357 -1.35 36.56 5.53
C GLU A 357 -0.72 36.02 4.26
N ARG A 358 0.06 36.88 3.60
CA ARG A 358 0.84 36.47 2.43
C ARG A 358 1.88 35.44 2.85
N LEU A 359 1.98 34.31 2.13
CA LEU A 359 3.00 33.26 2.27
C LEU A 359 4.38 33.82 2.59
N GLY A 360 4.84 34.83 1.83
CA GLY A 360 6.16 35.44 2.03
C GLY A 360 6.32 36.20 3.36
N GLY A 361 5.23 36.73 3.93
CA GLY A 361 5.23 37.53 5.15
C GLY A 361 4.71 36.82 6.39
N VAL A 362 4.23 35.58 6.27
CA VAL A 362 3.80 34.76 7.42
C VAL A 362 5.02 34.41 8.28
N SER A 363 4.95 34.74 9.57
CA SER A 363 5.92 34.25 10.56
C SER A 363 5.68 32.78 10.85
N LEU A 364 6.73 31.97 10.74
CA LEU A 364 6.66 30.52 10.92
C LEU A 364 6.59 30.14 12.41
N HIS A 365 5.74 29.19 12.76
CA HIS A 365 5.55 28.69 14.12
C HIS A 365 5.88 27.21 14.23
N PHE A 366 6.18 26.76 15.45
CA PHE A 366 6.26 25.33 15.73
C PHE A 366 4.96 24.63 15.32
N GLY A 367 5.08 23.52 14.61
CA GLY A 367 3.93 22.74 14.14
C GLY A 367 3.35 23.20 12.79
N ASP A 368 3.84 24.30 12.22
CA ASP A 368 3.49 24.69 10.86
C ASP A 368 3.99 23.63 9.86
N VAL A 369 3.15 23.31 8.87
CA VAL A 369 3.47 22.41 7.77
C VAL A 369 3.55 23.18 6.47
N LEU A 370 4.70 23.08 5.81
CA LEU A 370 5.00 23.71 4.54
C LEU A 370 4.87 22.68 3.41
N LEU A 371 4.22 23.05 2.32
CA LEU A 371 4.26 22.29 1.07
C LEU A 371 5.39 22.85 0.21
N VAL A 372 6.45 22.07 0.02
CA VAL A 372 7.68 22.51 -0.66
C VAL A 372 7.87 21.75 -1.96
N GLN A 373 8.15 22.46 -3.05
CA GLN A 373 8.52 21.90 -4.35
C GLN A 373 10.00 22.14 -4.63
N GLY A 374 10.73 21.14 -5.11
CA GLY A 374 12.13 21.29 -5.51
C GLY A 374 12.74 19.98 -6.02
N PRO A 375 14.02 19.98 -6.40
CA PRO A 375 14.70 18.76 -6.86
C PRO A 375 14.71 17.68 -5.78
N ARG A 376 14.53 16.41 -6.17
CA ARG A 376 14.45 15.27 -5.21
C ARG A 376 15.63 15.21 -4.24
N GLN A 377 16.86 15.53 -4.69
CA GLN A 377 18.06 15.58 -3.86
C GLN A 377 17.98 16.67 -2.78
N SER A 378 17.46 17.85 -3.12
CA SER A 378 17.26 18.96 -2.18
C SER A 378 16.20 18.63 -1.14
N LEU A 379 15.11 17.96 -1.54
CA LEU A 379 14.08 17.49 -0.62
C LEU A 379 14.56 16.37 0.33
N LEU A 380 15.49 15.53 -0.12
CA LEU A 380 16.17 14.56 0.76
C LEU A 380 17.10 15.27 1.76
N GLY A 381 17.81 16.32 1.31
CA GLY A 381 18.65 17.14 2.19
C GLY A 381 17.88 17.84 3.32
N LEU A 382 16.58 18.11 3.11
CA LEU A 382 15.70 18.64 4.16
C LEU A 382 15.52 17.67 5.34
N GLN A 383 15.63 16.35 5.13
CA GLN A 383 15.54 15.36 6.20
C GLN A 383 16.73 15.40 7.17
N THR A 384 17.86 15.93 6.72
CA THR A 384 19.09 16.04 7.54
C THR A 384 19.14 17.34 8.34
N SER A 385 18.21 18.27 8.09
CA SER A 385 18.13 19.52 8.85
C SER A 385 17.57 19.29 10.24
N ARG A 386 18.11 19.99 11.24
CA ARG A 386 17.57 19.98 12.63
C ARG A 386 16.32 20.85 12.78
N ASP A 387 16.04 21.69 11.79
CA ASP A 387 14.98 22.70 11.84
C ASP A 387 13.63 22.17 11.29
N LEU A 388 13.66 21.08 10.53
CA LEU A 388 12.56 20.64 9.68
C LEU A 388 12.44 19.11 9.71
N LEU A 389 11.21 18.59 9.66
CA LEU A 389 10.91 17.17 9.52
C LEU A 389 10.03 16.93 8.31
N VAL A 390 10.48 16.12 7.35
CA VAL A 390 9.68 15.78 6.17
C VAL A 390 8.64 14.72 6.53
N ILE A 391 7.35 15.08 6.57
CA ILE A 391 6.24 14.17 6.94
C ILE A 391 5.74 13.35 5.74
N GLY A 392 5.85 13.91 4.53
CA GLY A 392 5.04 13.46 3.40
C GLY A 392 5.82 13.09 2.15
N GLN A 393 6.99 12.45 2.28
CA GLN A 393 7.47 11.63 1.16
C GLN A 393 6.56 10.41 1.10
N ARG A 394 5.44 10.51 0.38
CA ARG A 394 5.08 9.34 -0.41
C ARG A 394 6.27 9.16 -1.33
N ASP A 395 7.17 8.24 -0.98
CA ASP A 395 7.86 7.52 -2.02
C ASP A 395 6.73 6.97 -2.90
N LEU A 396 6.39 7.74 -3.93
CA LEU A 396 6.00 7.15 -5.18
C LEU A 396 7.22 6.34 -5.54
N GLU A 397 7.31 5.13 -5.00
CA GLU A 397 8.14 4.09 -5.57
C GLU A 397 7.74 4.11 -7.04
N THR A 398 8.64 4.61 -7.87
CA THR A 398 8.38 4.80 -9.28
C THR A 398 8.13 3.42 -9.83
N LEU A 399 6.84 3.07 -9.96
CA LEU A 399 6.42 1.79 -10.46
C LEU A 399 7.03 1.63 -11.84
N ARG A 400 7.69 0.50 -12.07
CA ARG A 400 8.39 0.21 -13.33
C ARG A 400 7.38 -0.26 -14.36
N ARG A 401 6.48 0.65 -14.76
CA ARG A 401 5.35 0.37 -15.65
C ARG A 401 5.79 -0.21 -16.99
N ASP A 402 6.97 0.18 -17.46
CA ASP A 402 7.63 -0.35 -18.66
C ASP A 402 7.97 -1.85 -18.54
N LYS A 403 8.12 -2.36 -17.31
CA LYS A 403 8.44 -3.77 -17.02
C LYS A 403 7.21 -4.60 -16.66
N ALA A 404 6.01 -4.02 -16.60
CA ALA A 404 4.78 -4.72 -16.23
C ALA A 404 4.51 -5.94 -17.13
N GLY A 405 4.62 -5.77 -18.45
CA GLY A 405 4.42 -6.87 -19.40
C GLY A 405 5.42 -8.01 -19.23
N ILE A 406 6.69 -7.68 -18.92
CA ILE A 406 7.75 -8.67 -18.68
C ILE A 406 7.49 -9.43 -17.38
N ALA A 407 7.13 -8.75 -16.30
CA ALA A 407 6.80 -9.38 -15.03
C ALA A 407 5.61 -10.34 -15.18
N ILE A 408 4.55 -9.91 -15.87
CA ILE A 408 3.39 -10.77 -16.16
C ILE A 408 3.82 -11.99 -16.99
N ALA A 409 4.62 -11.80 -18.04
CA ALA A 409 5.09 -12.89 -18.89
C ALA A 409 5.93 -13.93 -18.11
N ILE A 410 6.82 -13.47 -17.22
CA ILE A 410 7.59 -14.35 -16.34
C ILE A 410 6.67 -15.13 -15.41
N SER A 411 5.74 -14.45 -14.73
CA SER A 411 4.80 -15.10 -13.80
C SER A 411 3.91 -16.12 -14.50
N VAL A 412 3.38 -15.79 -15.68
CA VAL A 412 2.63 -16.74 -16.52
C VAL A 412 3.51 -17.91 -16.94
N GLY A 413 4.76 -17.67 -17.33
CA GLY A 413 5.72 -18.72 -17.66
C GLY A 413 5.98 -19.68 -16.50
N VAL A 414 6.17 -19.16 -15.28
CA VAL A 414 6.33 -19.96 -14.05
C VAL A 414 5.09 -20.82 -13.80
N VAL A 415 3.91 -20.22 -13.90
CA VAL A 415 2.63 -20.90 -13.71
C VAL A 415 2.45 -22.02 -14.74
N LEU A 416 2.72 -21.76 -16.02
CA LEU A 416 2.59 -22.76 -17.09
C LEU A 416 3.60 -23.90 -16.92
N ALA A 417 4.86 -23.60 -16.58
CA ALA A 417 5.89 -24.62 -16.34
C ALA A 417 5.51 -25.54 -15.17
N ALA A 418 4.96 -24.96 -14.08
CA ALA A 418 4.45 -25.72 -12.94
C ALA A 418 3.15 -26.48 -13.26
N ALA A 419 2.24 -25.89 -14.05
CA ALA A 419 0.96 -26.47 -14.44
C ALA A 419 1.11 -27.74 -15.29
N PHE A 420 1.99 -27.69 -16.30
CA PHE A 420 2.28 -28.84 -17.18
C PHE A 420 3.27 -29.82 -16.56
N ASN A 421 3.65 -29.61 -15.29
CA ASN A 421 4.57 -30.45 -14.54
C ASN A 421 5.93 -30.65 -15.27
N VAL A 422 6.36 -29.63 -16.03
CA VAL A 422 7.64 -29.63 -16.76
C VAL A 422 8.80 -29.51 -15.77
N LEU A 423 8.59 -28.71 -14.72
CA LEU A 423 9.54 -28.49 -13.63
C LEU A 423 8.79 -28.46 -12.28
N PRO A 424 9.41 -28.96 -11.19
CA PRO A 424 8.85 -28.80 -9.84
C PRO A 424 8.58 -27.34 -9.52
N ILE A 425 7.50 -27.06 -8.79
CA ILE A 425 7.04 -25.70 -8.46
C ILE A 425 8.17 -24.84 -7.89
N MET A 426 8.97 -25.40 -6.98
CA MET A 426 10.14 -24.75 -6.38
C MET A 426 11.14 -24.26 -7.44
N VAL A 427 11.47 -25.11 -8.41
CA VAL A 427 12.48 -24.80 -9.44
C VAL A 427 11.95 -23.75 -10.40
N SER A 428 10.69 -23.88 -10.84
CA SER A 428 10.01 -22.88 -11.67
C SER A 428 9.97 -21.52 -10.98
N ALA A 429 9.63 -21.50 -9.69
CA ALA A 429 9.57 -20.28 -8.88
C ALA A 429 10.93 -19.58 -8.78
N LEU A 430 11.98 -20.32 -8.43
CA LEU A 430 13.35 -19.78 -8.33
C LEU A 430 13.87 -19.27 -9.67
N LEU A 431 13.60 -20.00 -10.76
CA LEU A 431 13.93 -19.53 -12.12
C LEU A 431 13.24 -18.20 -12.43
N GLY A 432 11.95 -18.08 -12.09
CA GLY A 432 11.21 -16.83 -12.23
C GLY A 432 11.82 -15.68 -11.43
N VAL A 433 12.27 -15.92 -10.20
CA VAL A 433 12.95 -14.91 -9.37
C VAL A 433 14.22 -14.42 -10.07
N VAL A 434 15.05 -15.34 -10.57
CA VAL A 434 16.28 -15.00 -11.30
C VAL A 434 15.95 -14.16 -12.54
N LEU A 435 14.94 -14.56 -13.32
CA LEU A 435 14.50 -13.81 -14.50
C LEU A 435 13.97 -12.42 -14.14
N MET A 436 13.23 -12.26 -13.04
CA MET A 436 12.74 -10.94 -12.59
C MET A 436 13.87 -9.99 -12.20
N VAL A 437 14.96 -10.52 -11.63
CA VAL A 437 16.15 -9.72 -11.30
C VAL A 437 16.92 -9.35 -12.56
N ILE A 438 17.18 -10.33 -13.46
CA ILE A 438 17.93 -10.10 -14.71
C ILE A 438 17.21 -9.09 -15.62
N THR A 439 15.89 -9.19 -15.74
CA THR A 439 15.09 -8.27 -16.57
C THR A 439 14.88 -6.88 -15.97
N GLY A 440 15.32 -6.68 -14.72
CA GLY A 440 15.19 -5.42 -13.99
C GLY A 440 13.79 -5.16 -13.43
N CYS A 441 12.91 -6.16 -13.38
CA CYS A 441 11.62 -6.05 -12.71
C CYS A 441 11.82 -5.78 -11.21
N LEU A 442 12.80 -6.45 -10.59
CA LEU A 442 13.19 -6.28 -9.19
C LEU A 442 14.69 -5.99 -9.07
N LYS A 443 15.08 -5.01 -8.22
CA LYS A 443 16.51 -4.76 -7.95
C LYS A 443 17.05 -5.78 -6.94
N PRO A 444 18.33 -6.19 -7.02
CA PRO A 444 18.92 -7.13 -6.05
C PRO A 444 18.77 -6.69 -4.58
N GLY A 445 18.90 -5.39 -4.30
CA GLY A 445 18.72 -4.84 -2.95
C GLY A 445 17.28 -4.86 -2.43
N GLU A 446 16.29 -4.97 -3.32
CA GLU A 446 14.86 -5.03 -2.94
C GLU A 446 14.45 -6.47 -2.57
N LEU A 447 15.14 -7.48 -3.11
CA LEU A 447 14.75 -8.89 -3.01
C LEU A 447 14.55 -9.36 -1.56
N TYR A 448 15.52 -9.09 -0.68
CA TYR A 448 15.46 -9.54 0.72
C TYR A 448 14.38 -8.84 1.55
N GLY A 449 14.07 -7.58 1.23
CA GLY A 449 13.03 -6.80 1.91
C GLY A 449 11.61 -7.18 1.51
N THR A 450 11.45 -7.92 0.41
CA THR A 450 10.13 -8.39 -0.06
C THR A 450 9.67 -9.68 0.58
N VAL A 451 10.59 -10.43 1.19
CA VAL A 451 10.29 -11.72 1.84
C VAL A 451 9.72 -11.48 3.22
N ARG A 452 8.57 -12.11 3.49
CA ARG A 452 7.99 -12.18 4.83
C ARG A 452 8.70 -13.24 5.67
N TRP A 453 9.80 -12.82 6.29
CA TRP A 453 10.65 -13.70 7.09
C TRP A 453 9.89 -14.36 8.25
N ASP A 454 8.91 -13.68 8.82
CA ASP A 454 8.03 -14.23 9.85
C ASP A 454 7.34 -15.54 9.40
N ILE A 455 6.83 -15.57 8.17
CA ILE A 455 6.23 -16.79 7.60
C ILE A 455 7.29 -17.84 7.31
N ILE A 456 8.45 -17.45 6.79
CA ILE A 456 9.52 -18.40 6.46
C ILE A 456 10.02 -19.12 7.72
N PHE A 457 10.26 -18.38 8.80
CA PHE A 457 10.67 -18.94 10.09
C PHE A 457 9.56 -19.78 10.74
N LEU A 458 8.29 -19.36 10.60
CA LEU A 458 7.15 -20.16 11.05
C LEU A 458 7.10 -21.52 10.34
N LEU A 459 7.15 -21.53 9.01
CA LEU A 459 7.11 -22.77 8.23
C LEU A 459 8.31 -23.67 8.52
N ALA A 460 9.52 -23.09 8.54
CA ALA A 460 10.74 -23.82 8.82
C ALA A 460 10.77 -24.39 10.25
N GLY A 461 10.37 -23.61 11.25
CA GLY A 461 10.41 -24.00 12.67
C GLY A 461 9.36 -25.04 13.06
N LEU A 462 8.26 -25.15 12.31
CA LEU A 462 7.19 -26.12 12.60
C LEU A 462 7.37 -27.49 11.92
N ILE A 463 8.17 -27.59 10.85
CA ILE A 463 8.46 -28.89 10.21
C ILE A 463 9.09 -29.91 11.20
N PRO A 464 10.08 -29.54 12.03
CA PRO A 464 10.64 -30.43 13.05
C PRO A 464 9.62 -30.93 14.07
N LEU A 465 8.57 -30.15 14.37
CA LEU A 465 7.51 -30.59 15.26
C LEU A 465 6.77 -31.80 14.68
N GLY A 466 6.50 -31.79 13.37
CA GLY A 466 5.93 -32.94 12.66
C GLY A 466 6.85 -34.17 12.69
N ILE A 467 8.16 -33.97 12.53
CA ILE A 467 9.17 -35.05 12.63
C ILE A 467 9.16 -35.64 14.04
N ALA A 468 9.21 -34.78 15.08
CA ALA A 468 9.15 -35.20 16.47
C ALA A 468 7.88 -36.01 16.78
N MET A 469 6.72 -35.60 16.25
CA MET A 469 5.45 -36.32 16.41
C MET A 469 5.46 -37.68 15.71
N LYS A 470 6.16 -37.82 14.59
CA LYS A 470 6.30 -39.10 13.88
C LYS A 470 7.27 -40.03 14.62
N GLU A 471 8.47 -39.56 14.96
CA GLU A 471 9.51 -40.37 15.60
C GLU A 471 9.16 -40.79 17.03
N SER A 472 8.47 -39.94 17.78
CA SER A 472 7.99 -40.27 19.12
C SER A 472 6.88 -41.33 19.14
N GLY A 473 6.27 -41.66 17.99
CA GLY A 473 5.07 -42.51 17.91
C GLY A 473 3.77 -41.78 18.26
N THR A 474 3.82 -40.49 18.56
CA THR A 474 2.64 -39.68 18.93
C THR A 474 1.59 -39.66 17.81
N THR A 475 2.03 -39.58 16.56
CA THR A 475 1.13 -39.58 15.39
C THR A 475 0.33 -40.88 15.29
N GLN A 476 1.00 -42.03 15.46
CA GLN A 476 0.37 -43.35 15.42
C GLN A 476 -0.62 -43.52 16.58
N TRP A 477 -0.21 -43.13 17.79
CA TRP A 477 -1.07 -43.17 18.97
C TRP A 477 -2.34 -42.32 18.81
N LEU A 478 -2.22 -41.09 18.28
CA LEU A 478 -3.37 -40.23 17.99
C LEU A 478 -4.30 -40.85 16.93
N ALA A 479 -3.73 -41.40 15.85
CA ALA A 479 -4.49 -42.02 14.77
C ALA A 479 -5.28 -43.24 15.27
N GLU A 480 -4.66 -44.14 16.04
CA GLU A 480 -5.30 -45.33 16.59
C GLU A 480 -6.45 -44.97 17.55
N ASN A 481 -6.26 -43.95 18.40
CA ASN A 481 -7.32 -43.48 19.30
C ASN A 481 -8.48 -42.83 18.52
N LEU A 482 -8.19 -42.04 17.48
CA LEU A 482 -9.21 -41.46 16.61
C LEU A 482 -10.01 -42.54 15.87
N VAL A 483 -9.35 -43.58 15.36
CA VAL A 483 -10.02 -44.71 14.70
C VAL A 483 -10.83 -45.53 15.70
N ALA A 484 -10.35 -45.74 16.93
CA ALA A 484 -11.10 -46.44 17.97
C ALA A 484 -12.35 -45.65 18.43
N LEU A 485 -12.28 -44.33 18.46
CA LEU A 485 -13.44 -43.45 18.68
C LEU A 485 -14.39 -43.46 17.47
N GLY A 486 -13.84 -43.41 16.26
CA GLY A 486 -14.55 -43.41 14.99
C GLY A 486 -15.27 -44.72 14.68
N GLY A 487 -14.66 -45.86 14.97
CA GLY A 487 -15.23 -47.19 14.76
C GLY A 487 -16.39 -47.52 15.70
N ASN A 488 -16.64 -46.68 16.70
CA ASN A 488 -17.80 -46.75 17.60
C ASN A 488 -18.89 -45.70 17.26
N LEU A 489 -18.72 -44.90 16.20
CA LEU A 489 -19.76 -44.03 15.67
C LEU A 489 -20.58 -44.82 14.62
N PRO A 490 -21.93 -44.81 14.72
CA PRO A 490 -22.81 -45.65 13.89
C PRO A 490 -22.80 -45.32 12.40
#